data_AF-A0A699VRD8-F1
#
_entry.id   AF-A0A699VRD8-F1
#
_cell.length_a   1.000
_cell.length_b   1.000
_cell.length_c   1.000
_cell.angle_alpha   90.00
_cell.angle_beta   90.00
_cell.angle_gamma   90.00
#
_symmetry.space_group_name_H-M   'P 1'
#
loop_
_entity.id
_entity.type
_entity.pdbx_description
1 polymer ?
#
loop_
_entity_poly.entity_id
_entity_poly.type
_entity_poly.pdbx_seq_one_letter_code
_entity_poly.pdbx_strand_id
1 'polypeptide(L)' 'MTPGTISSGIVHTNSSSTSYVPPSRNDWDLLFQLMFYELLNPPPSGVNQVPKDIAPIVE' A
#
# COMPACT_ATOMS: atom_id res chain seq x y z
N MET A 1 -1.33 42.35 -34.29
CA MET A 1 -2.30 41.26 -34.04
C MET A 1 -1.80 40.54 -32.79
N THR A 2 -2.44 40.72 -31.65
CA THR A 2 -1.91 40.26 -30.35
C THR A 2 -2.70 39.02 -29.92
N PRO A 3 -2.07 37.88 -29.62
CA PRO A 3 -2.81 36.71 -29.14
C PRO A 3 -3.31 36.96 -27.71
N GLY A 4 -4.62 36.89 -27.51
CA GLY A 4 -5.23 36.98 -26.18
C GLY A 4 -4.76 35.83 -25.29
N THR A 5 -4.24 36.16 -24.11
CA THR A 5 -3.84 35.18 -23.09
C THR A 5 -5.09 34.71 -22.37
N ILE A 6 -5.47 33.46 -22.59
CA ILE A 6 -6.58 32.80 -21.89
C ILE A 6 -6.07 32.46 -20.49
N SER A 7 -6.44 33.26 -19.48
CA SER A 7 -6.14 32.90 -18.08
C SER A 7 -7.04 31.73 -17.69
N SER A 8 -6.50 30.52 -17.72
CA SER A 8 -7.17 29.35 -17.17
C SER A 8 -7.39 29.62 -15.68
N GLY A 9 -8.64 29.85 -15.28
CA GLY A 9 -9.08 30.09 -13.90
C GLY A 9 -8.95 28.85 -13.03
N ILE A 10 -7.85 28.11 -13.15
CA ILE A 10 -7.46 27.04 -12.25
C ILE A 10 -6.81 27.76 -11.08
N VAL A 11 -7.54 27.83 -9.98
CA VAL A 11 -6.96 28.12 -8.67
C VAL A 11 -5.71 27.25 -8.55
N HIS A 12 -4.55 27.88 -8.43
CA HIS A 12 -3.31 27.17 -8.12
C HIS A 12 -3.51 26.56 -6.74
N THR A 13 -3.93 25.30 -6.69
CA THR A 13 -3.75 24.50 -5.49
C THR A 13 -2.26 24.38 -5.35
N ASN A 14 -1.68 25.10 -4.38
CA ASN A 14 -0.32 24.86 -3.94
C ASN A 14 -0.29 23.43 -3.39
N SER A 15 -0.14 22.45 -4.29
CA SER A 15 0.17 21.08 -3.94
C SER A 15 1.46 21.16 -3.16
N SER A 16 1.38 20.89 -1.85
CA SER A 16 2.55 20.86 -1.01
C SER A 16 3.45 19.75 -1.54
N SER A 17 4.49 20.12 -2.29
CA SER A 17 5.54 19.21 -2.69
C SER A 17 6.42 18.99 -1.47
N THR A 18 5.97 18.13 -0.56
CA THR A 18 6.85 17.61 0.47
C THR A 18 7.94 16.83 -0.26
N SER A 19 9.20 17.26 -0.13
CA SER A 19 10.32 16.51 -0.69
C SER A 19 10.32 15.11 -0.07
N TYR A 20 10.19 14.06 -0.89
CA TYR A 20 10.32 12.70 -0.43
C TYR A 20 11.80 12.45 -0.11
N VAL A 21 12.10 12.29 1.18
CA VAL A 21 13.41 11.84 1.63
C VAL A 21 13.35 10.32 1.71
N PRO A 22 14.16 9.58 0.93
CA PRO A 22 14.16 8.12 1.01
C PRO A 22 14.60 7.69 2.42
N PRO A 23 13.93 6.68 3.01
CA PRO A 23 14.35 6.08 4.27
C PRO A 23 15.78 5.56 4.17
N SER A 24 16.49 5.52 5.29
CA SER A 24 17.81 4.88 5.32
C SER A 24 17.67 3.37 5.07
N ARG A 25 18.77 2.69 4.72
CA ARG A 25 18.75 1.22 4.49
C ARG A 25 18.19 0.46 5.69
N ASN A 26 18.49 0.90 6.91
CA ASN A 26 17.98 0.29 8.12
C ASN A 26 16.46 0.51 8.28
N ASP A 27 15.96 1.70 7.93
CA ASP A 27 14.53 1.99 7.97
C ASP A 27 13.78 1.16 6.93
N TRP A 28 14.38 0.95 5.74
CA TRP A 28 13.85 0.04 4.74
C TRP A 28 13.83 -1.42 5.22
N ASP A 29 14.90 -1.89 5.86
CA ASP A 29 14.97 -3.25 6.40
C ASP A 29 13.91 -3.48 7.49
N LEU A 30 13.60 -2.45 8.29
CA LEU A 30 12.54 -2.47 9.31
C LEU A 30 11.14 -2.41 8.69
N LEU A 31 10.91 -1.53 7.71
CA LEU A 31 9.63 -1.43 7.00
C LEU A 31 9.33 -2.72 6.24
N PHE A 32 10.34 -3.31 5.60
CA PHE A 32 10.22 -4.59 4.94
C PHE A 32 9.94 -5.70 5.96
N GLN A 33 10.73 -5.79 7.04
CA GLN A 33 10.45 -6.76 8.11
C GLN A 33 9.03 -6.64 8.65
N LEU A 34 8.55 -5.42 8.92
CA LEU A 34 7.22 -5.21 9.49
C LEU A 34 6.13 -5.67 8.53
N MET A 35 6.26 -5.37 7.24
CA MET A 35 5.29 -5.78 6.21
C MET A 35 5.21 -7.29 6.03
N PHE A 36 6.32 -8.01 6.26
CA PHE A 36 6.37 -9.46 6.05
C PHE A 36 6.29 -10.28 7.34
N TYR A 37 6.62 -9.73 8.51
CA TYR A 37 6.61 -10.46 9.78
C TYR A 37 5.20 -10.94 10.14
N GLU A 38 4.19 -10.09 9.92
CA GLU A 38 2.78 -10.43 10.12
C GLU A 38 2.28 -11.47 9.09
N LEU A 39 2.84 -11.46 7.87
CA LEU A 39 2.48 -12.42 6.81
C LEU A 39 3.13 -13.79 7.02
N LEU A 40 4.38 -13.82 7.49
CA LEU A 40 5.15 -15.05 7.72
C LEU A 40 4.82 -15.71 9.06
N ASN A 41 4.40 -14.91 10.05
CA ASN A 41 3.94 -15.37 11.35
C ASN A 41 2.51 -14.85 11.57
N PRO A 42 1.52 -15.32 10.77
CA PRO A 42 0.16 -14.95 11.07
C PRO A 42 -0.12 -15.39 12.51
N PRO A 43 -0.76 -14.55 13.34
CA PRO A 43 -1.25 -15.02 14.63
C PRO A 43 -2.03 -16.31 14.37
N PRO A 44 -1.98 -17.31 15.26
CA PRO A 44 -2.76 -18.53 15.09
C PRO A 44 -4.20 -18.07 14.89
N SER A 45 -4.66 -18.14 13.64
CA SER A 45 -5.97 -17.63 13.26
C SER A 45 -6.93 -18.37 14.17
N GLY A 46 -7.48 -17.66 15.16
CA GLY A 46 -8.30 -18.23 16.23
C GLY A 46 -9.62 -18.81 15.72
N VAL A 47 -9.73 -19.04 14.42
CA VAL A 47 -10.86 -19.61 13.73
C VAL A 47 -10.30 -20.63 12.74
N ASN A 48 -10.03 -21.83 13.25
CA ASN A 48 -9.99 -23.03 12.43
C ASN A 48 -11.41 -23.29 11.88
N GLN A 49 -11.91 -22.44 10.98
CA GLN A 49 -12.95 -22.88 10.06
C GLN A 49 -12.26 -23.75 9.02
N VAL A 50 -12.04 -25.01 9.41
CA VAL A 50 -11.95 -26.11 8.46
C VAL A 50 -13.13 -25.94 7.51
N PRO A 51 -12.92 -25.76 6.20
CA PRO A 51 -13.99 -25.88 5.24
C PRO A 51 -14.53 -27.28 5.41
N LYS A 52 -15.70 -27.41 6.03
CA LYS A 52 -16.35 -28.68 6.37
C LYS A 52 -16.80 -29.48 5.13
N ASP A 53 -16.34 -29.09 3.95
CA ASP A 53 -16.94 -29.41 2.66
C ASP A 53 -16.00 -30.10 1.67
N ILE A 54 -14.77 -30.42 2.07
CA ILE A 54 -13.91 -31.29 1.25
C ILE A 54 -13.97 -32.68 1.83
N ALA A 55 -15.07 -33.39 1.55
CA ALA A 55 -15.08 -34.84 1.65
C ALA A 55 -14.07 -35.40 0.61
N PRO A 56 -13.18 -36.34 0.98
CA PRO A 56 -12.36 -37.01 0.00
C PRO A 56 -13.29 -37.81 -0.91
N ILE A 57 -13.33 -37.45 -2.20
CA ILE A 57 -13.93 -38.29 -3.23
C ILE A 57 -13.01 -39.51 -3.33
N VAL A 58 -13.44 -40.61 -2.73
CA VAL A 58 -12.82 -41.93 -2.88
C VAL A 58 -13.12 -42.44 -4.29
N GLU A 59 -12.07 -42.95 -4.95
CA GLU A 59 -12.12 -43.65 -6.26
C GLU A 59 -12.75 -45.04 -6.13
#